data_AF-A0A842VAX8-F1
#
_entry.id   AF-A0A842VAX8-F1
#
_cell.length_a   1.000
_cell.length_b   1.000
_cell.length_c   1.000
_cell.angle_alpha   90.00
_cell.angle_beta   90.00
_cell.angle_gamma   90.00
#
_symmetry.space_group_name_H-M   'P 1'
#
loop_
_entity.id
_entity.type
_entity.pdbx_description
1 polymer ?
#
loop_
_entity_poly.entity_id
_entity_poly.type
_entity_poly.pdbx_seq_one_letter_code
_entity_poly.pdbx_strand_id
1 'polypeptide(L)'
;MGAKEILSTIEQFESSFDTYRQLIEKNNNEIVQNMSIAWKNMKSEQEVNEKLKATISEQNSELTGLRTESESLENTINELKAKKQDLNSKITELTSTLEKTMGDLKKPQFELETLKSNLQEINTKIEAKESEKTTLDQKKVGNENDLDKLKAEHVKRMEEVEAKIDELSKENFFTNFIIENSDEDIHEVDILAAIMEKGKCQLDEIKRQLDITPIMAVRTIKQLAVKEIINLNEQTNEITMD
;
A
#
# COMPACT_ATOMS: atom_id res chain seq x y z
N MET A 1 90.61 -128.50 38.01
CA MET A 1 89.18 -128.55 37.68
C MET A 1 88.82 -129.94 37.24
N GLY A 2 87.89 -130.58 37.94
CA GLY A 2 87.29 -131.83 37.44
C GLY A 2 86.28 -131.51 36.34
N ALA A 3 86.03 -132.44 35.41
CA ALA A 3 85.08 -132.24 34.30
C ALA A 3 83.68 -131.75 34.75
N LYS A 4 83.25 -132.12 35.97
CA LYS A 4 81.99 -131.69 36.60
C LYS A 4 81.91 -130.19 36.90
N GLU A 5 83.01 -129.58 37.35
CA GLU A 5 83.06 -128.14 37.67
C GLU A 5 83.01 -127.31 36.38
N ILE A 6 83.68 -127.79 35.32
CA ILE A 6 83.67 -127.18 33.99
C ILE A 6 82.24 -127.20 33.42
N LEU A 7 81.56 -128.34 33.49
CA LEU A 7 80.15 -128.49 33.08
C LEU A 7 79.21 -127.54 33.83
N SER A 8 79.33 -127.46 35.17
CA SER A 8 78.51 -126.54 35.97
C SER A 8 78.75 -125.07 35.62
N THR A 9 80.00 -124.70 35.30
CA THR A 9 80.34 -123.33 34.88
C THR A 9 79.76 -123.02 33.49
N ILE A 10 79.78 -123.99 32.56
CA ILE A 10 79.17 -123.87 31.24
C ILE A 10 77.65 -123.67 31.37
N GLU A 11 76.96 -124.48 32.17
CA GLU A 11 75.52 -124.33 32.42
C GLU A 11 75.16 -122.96 33.02
N GLN A 12 75.97 -122.44 33.94
CA GLN A 12 75.78 -121.08 34.49
C GLN A 12 75.97 -119.99 33.43
N PHE A 13 76.97 -120.14 32.54
CA PHE A 13 77.18 -119.20 31.44
C PHE A 13 76.03 -119.25 30.43
N GLU A 14 75.54 -120.43 30.09
CA GLU A 14 74.37 -120.60 29.19
C GLU A 14 73.12 -119.94 29.78
N SER A 15 72.82 -120.18 31.05
CA SER A 15 71.69 -119.55 31.74
C SER A 15 71.81 -118.03 31.82
N SER A 16 73.02 -117.51 32.09
CA SER A 16 73.30 -116.08 32.11
C SER A 16 73.13 -115.47 30.72
N PHE A 17 73.65 -116.14 29.69
CA PHE A 17 73.54 -115.71 28.30
C PHE A 17 72.08 -115.67 27.82
N ASP A 18 71.29 -116.68 28.14
CA ASP A 18 69.86 -116.72 27.82
C ASP A 18 69.09 -115.58 28.51
N THR A 19 69.42 -115.30 29.77
CA THR A 19 68.81 -114.19 30.51
C THR A 19 69.16 -112.84 29.88
N TYR A 20 70.43 -112.63 29.52
CA TYR A 20 70.86 -111.43 28.81
C TYR A 20 70.18 -111.28 27.44
N ARG A 21 70.07 -112.38 26.68
CA ARG A 21 69.41 -112.39 25.38
C ARG A 21 67.94 -112.01 25.49
N GLN A 22 67.22 -112.59 26.45
CA GLN A 22 65.81 -112.24 26.72
C GLN A 22 65.64 -110.78 27.14
N LEU A 23 66.55 -110.25 27.97
CA LEU A 23 66.52 -108.86 28.38
C LEU A 23 66.74 -107.90 27.20
N ILE A 24 67.71 -108.20 26.33
CA ILE A 24 67.98 -107.41 25.11
C ILE A 24 66.78 -107.45 24.16
N GLU A 25 66.18 -108.63 23.97
CA GLU A 25 65.01 -108.79 23.10
C GLU A 25 63.81 -108.01 23.63
N LYS A 26 63.54 -108.08 24.94
CA LYS A 26 62.51 -107.27 25.60
C LYS A 26 62.77 -105.78 25.43
N ASN A 27 63.98 -105.30 25.73
CA ASN A 27 64.33 -103.89 25.59
C ASN A 27 64.19 -103.40 24.14
N ASN A 28 64.64 -104.20 23.16
CA ASN A 28 64.49 -103.87 21.74
C ASN A 28 63.02 -103.75 21.35
N ASN A 29 62.17 -104.67 21.82
CA ASN A 29 60.73 -104.62 21.55
C ASN A 29 60.09 -103.37 22.18
N GLU A 30 60.46 -103.00 23.41
CA GLU A 30 59.98 -101.77 24.06
C GLU A 30 60.44 -100.51 23.31
N ILE A 31 61.71 -100.46 22.87
CA ILE A 31 62.24 -99.33 22.09
C ILE A 31 61.48 -99.18 20.77
N VAL A 32 61.26 -100.29 20.05
CA VAL A 32 60.50 -100.27 18.78
C VAL A 32 59.06 -99.81 19.01
N GLN A 33 58.40 -100.27 20.08
CA GLN A 33 57.05 -99.85 20.42
C GLN A 33 57.00 -98.35 20.76
N ASN A 34 57.93 -97.87 21.58
CA ASN A 34 58.01 -96.46 21.96
C ASN A 34 58.30 -95.56 20.74
N MET A 35 59.21 -95.95 19.85
CA MET A 35 59.47 -95.20 18.62
C MET A 35 58.24 -95.17 17.69
N SER A 36 57.50 -96.27 17.59
CA SER A 36 56.27 -96.35 16.80
C SER A 36 55.20 -95.38 17.33
N ILE A 37 55.01 -95.35 18.65
CA ILE A 37 54.07 -94.41 19.30
C ILE A 37 54.52 -92.96 19.10
N ALA A 38 55.80 -92.66 19.31
CA ALA A 38 56.34 -91.31 19.13
C ALA A 38 56.16 -90.82 17.69
N TRP A 39 56.42 -91.68 16.70
CA TRP A 39 56.22 -91.36 15.29
C TRP A 39 54.75 -91.07 14.96
N LYS A 40 53.83 -91.90 15.50
CA LYS A 40 52.38 -91.69 15.31
C LYS A 40 51.93 -90.35 15.91
N ASN A 41 52.40 -90.01 17.10
CA ASN A 41 52.09 -88.73 17.75
C ASN A 41 52.65 -87.55 16.95
N MET A 42 53.92 -87.61 16.55
CA MET A 42 54.56 -86.57 15.75
C MET A 42 53.81 -86.32 14.43
N LYS A 43 53.36 -87.39 13.77
CA LYS A 43 52.53 -87.28 12.56
C LYS A 43 51.19 -86.59 12.83
N SER A 44 50.51 -86.95 13.93
CA SER A 44 49.23 -86.32 14.29
C SER A 44 49.39 -84.83 14.64
N GLU A 45 50.45 -84.46 15.34
CA GLU A 45 50.75 -83.06 15.66
C GLU A 45 51.09 -82.26 14.39
N GLN A 46 51.82 -82.86 13.45
CA GLN A 46 52.10 -82.24 12.15
C GLN A 46 50.81 -81.94 11.38
N GLU A 47 49.88 -82.91 11.30
CA GLU A 47 48.58 -82.71 10.65
C GLU A 47 47.77 -81.58 11.30
N VAL A 48 47.79 -81.48 12.64
CA VAL A 48 47.14 -80.38 13.37
C VAL A 48 47.80 -79.04 13.06
N ASN A 49 49.13 -78.99 13.00
CA ASN A 49 49.87 -77.77 12.73
C ASN A 49 49.63 -77.26 11.29
N GLU A 50 49.53 -78.16 10.32
CA GLU A 50 49.15 -77.81 8.94
C GLU A 50 47.73 -77.24 8.87
N LYS A 51 46.77 -77.84 9.58
CA LYS A 51 45.40 -77.30 9.67
C LYS A 51 45.37 -75.91 10.31
N LEU A 52 46.08 -75.72 11.42
CA LEU A 52 46.16 -74.42 12.09
C LEU A 52 46.78 -73.35 11.18
N LYS A 53 47.84 -73.68 10.43
CA LYS A 53 48.43 -72.75 9.45
C LYS A 53 47.43 -72.36 8.36
N ALA A 54 46.66 -73.32 7.85
CA ALA A 54 45.63 -73.04 6.86
C ALA A 54 44.55 -72.09 7.42
N THR A 55 44.04 -72.37 8.62
CA THR A 55 43.06 -71.51 9.30
C THR A 55 43.60 -70.10 9.56
N ILE A 56 44.85 -69.96 10.03
CA ILE A 56 45.48 -68.65 10.24
C ILE A 56 45.59 -67.88 8.91
N SER A 57 45.94 -68.56 7.82
CA SER A 57 46.02 -67.94 6.50
C SER A 57 44.65 -67.43 6.02
N GLU A 58 43.60 -68.21 6.22
CA GLU A 58 42.22 -67.83 5.86
C GLU A 58 41.75 -66.63 6.69
N GLN A 59 41.94 -66.67 8.01
CA GLN A 59 41.58 -65.57 8.92
C GLN A 59 42.33 -64.28 8.59
N ASN A 60 43.62 -64.37 8.23
CA ASN A 60 44.38 -63.18 7.81
C ASN A 60 43.86 -62.57 6.50
N SER A 61 43.41 -63.41 5.57
CA SER A 61 42.78 -62.93 4.33
C SER A 61 41.46 -62.23 4.62
N GLU A 62 40.62 -62.82 5.48
CA GLU A 62 39.34 -62.23 5.87
C GLU A 62 39.53 -60.89 6.61
N LEU A 63 40.48 -60.83 7.55
CA LEU A 63 40.82 -59.61 8.28
C LEU A 63 41.29 -58.50 7.33
N THR A 64 42.09 -58.85 6.31
CA THR A 64 42.51 -57.89 5.28
C THR A 64 41.31 -57.38 4.49
N GLY A 65 40.38 -58.26 4.10
CA GLY A 65 39.14 -57.87 3.42
C GLY A 65 38.29 -56.91 4.26
N LEU A 66 38.02 -57.25 5.52
CA LEU A 66 37.28 -56.40 6.45
C LEU A 66 37.94 -55.04 6.66
N ARG A 67 39.27 -55.00 6.71
CA ARG A 67 40.01 -53.73 6.83
C ARG A 67 39.82 -52.83 5.61
N THR A 68 39.89 -53.39 4.40
CA THR A 68 39.64 -52.63 3.18
C THR A 68 38.20 -52.13 3.08
N GLU A 69 37.24 -52.92 3.52
CA GLU A 69 35.83 -52.52 3.57
C GLU A 69 35.61 -51.39 4.60
N SER A 70 36.24 -51.48 5.77
CA SER A 70 36.19 -50.42 6.79
C SER A 70 36.74 -49.10 6.27
N GLU A 71 37.88 -49.11 5.56
CA GLU A 71 38.47 -47.91 4.96
C GLU A 71 37.55 -47.30 3.88
N SER A 72 36.89 -48.13 3.07
CA SER A 72 35.92 -47.69 2.07
C SER A 72 34.68 -47.04 2.70
N LEU A 73 34.15 -47.64 3.77
CA LEU A 73 33.03 -47.07 4.52
C LEU A 73 33.39 -45.75 5.18
N GLU A 74 34.61 -45.62 5.72
CA GLU A 74 35.09 -44.38 6.32
C GLU A 74 35.20 -43.24 5.29
N ASN A 75 35.70 -43.54 4.08
CA ASN A 75 35.69 -42.59 2.97
C ASN A 75 34.27 -42.15 2.61
N THR A 76 33.33 -43.09 2.52
CA THR A 76 31.92 -42.79 2.23
C THR A 76 31.31 -41.89 3.32
N ILE A 77 31.61 -42.14 4.60
CA ILE A 77 31.16 -41.31 5.72
C ILE A 77 31.70 -39.88 5.58
N ASN A 78 32.97 -39.72 5.21
CA ASN A 78 33.59 -38.41 5.03
C ASN A 78 32.97 -37.63 3.87
N GLU A 79 32.67 -38.28 2.75
CA GLU A 79 31.95 -37.67 1.62
C GLU A 79 30.54 -37.23 2.02
N LEU A 80 29.81 -38.07 2.76
CA LEU A 80 28.47 -37.74 3.26
C LEU A 80 28.51 -36.57 4.24
N LYS A 81 29.52 -36.50 5.12
CA LYS A 81 29.73 -35.34 6.01
C LYS A 81 29.98 -34.05 5.21
N ALA A 82 30.82 -34.12 4.18
CA ALA A 82 31.10 -32.97 3.32
C ALA A 82 29.83 -32.49 2.60
N LYS A 83 29.05 -33.41 2.01
CA LYS A 83 27.75 -33.08 1.38
C LYS A 83 26.76 -32.47 2.38
N LYS A 84 26.69 -33.00 3.60
CA LYS A 84 25.83 -32.45 4.65
C LYS A 84 26.24 -31.01 5.00
N GLN A 85 27.53 -30.73 5.09
CA GLN A 85 28.03 -29.38 5.37
C GLN A 85 27.69 -28.41 4.24
N ASP A 86 27.88 -28.81 2.98
CA ASP A 86 27.53 -28.00 1.80
C ASP A 86 26.03 -27.68 1.77
N LEU A 87 25.18 -28.68 1.98
CA LEU A 87 23.72 -28.50 2.04
C LEU A 87 23.31 -27.56 3.19
N ASN A 88 23.94 -27.65 4.36
CA ASN A 88 23.67 -26.74 5.48
C ASN A 88 24.04 -25.28 5.15
N SER A 89 25.18 -25.08 4.48
CA SER A 89 25.58 -23.74 4.01
C SER A 89 24.54 -23.17 3.04
N LYS A 90 24.09 -23.99 2.08
CA LYS A 90 23.06 -23.60 1.10
C LYS A 90 21.72 -23.29 1.74
N ILE A 91 21.30 -24.07 2.76
CA ILE A 91 20.10 -23.79 3.55
C ILE A 91 20.22 -22.42 4.22
N THR A 92 21.37 -22.13 4.84
CA THR A 92 21.61 -20.85 5.53
C THR A 92 21.53 -19.66 4.57
N GLU A 93 22.13 -19.79 3.38
CA GLU A 93 22.08 -18.77 2.33
C GLU A 93 20.65 -18.53 1.80
N LEU A 94 19.90 -19.61 1.56
CA LEU A 94 18.51 -19.53 1.12
C LEU A 94 17.61 -18.91 2.18
N THR A 95 17.80 -19.26 3.46
CA THR A 95 17.07 -18.63 4.57
C THR A 95 17.34 -17.14 4.63
N SER A 96 18.60 -16.70 4.53
CA SER A 96 18.94 -15.27 4.52
C SER A 96 18.31 -14.54 3.33
N THR A 97 18.32 -15.17 2.15
CA THR A 97 17.70 -14.60 0.94
C THR A 97 16.18 -14.47 1.09
N LEU A 98 15.54 -15.48 1.70
CA LEU A 98 14.10 -15.46 2.00
C LEU A 98 13.76 -14.31 2.96
N GLU A 99 14.50 -14.17 4.05
CA GLU A 99 14.31 -13.10 5.04
C GLU A 99 14.45 -11.71 4.40
N LYS A 100 15.48 -11.53 3.57
CA LYS A 100 15.68 -10.28 2.82
C LYS A 100 14.50 -9.99 1.90
N THR A 101 14.05 -10.98 1.12
CA THR A 101 12.93 -10.83 0.19
C THR A 101 11.63 -10.52 0.93
N MET A 102 11.38 -11.16 2.08
CA MET A 102 10.24 -10.84 2.94
C MET A 102 10.31 -9.42 3.51
N GLY A 103 11.51 -8.95 3.89
CA GLY A 103 11.74 -7.57 4.29
C GLY A 103 11.46 -6.59 3.16
N ASP A 104 11.99 -6.87 1.98
CA ASP A 104 11.82 -6.05 0.77
C ASP A 104 10.35 -5.97 0.33
N LEU A 105 9.54 -7.01 0.56
CA LEU A 105 8.09 -7.04 0.26
C LEU A 105 7.24 -6.16 1.21
N LYS A 106 7.69 -5.92 2.45
CA LYS A 106 6.92 -5.10 3.40
C LYS A 106 6.81 -3.65 2.96
N LYS A 107 7.85 -3.11 2.30
CA LYS A 107 7.87 -1.72 1.85
C LYS A 107 6.82 -1.46 0.75
N PRO A 108 6.79 -2.19 -0.37
CA PRO A 108 5.72 -2.09 -1.37
C PRO A 108 4.32 -2.31 -0.78
N GLN A 109 4.19 -3.23 0.18
CA GLN A 109 2.89 -3.47 0.83
C GLN A 109 2.40 -2.23 1.60
N PHE A 110 3.29 -1.56 2.34
CA PHE A 110 2.96 -0.31 3.04
C PHE A 110 2.67 0.85 2.06
N GLU A 111 3.45 0.95 0.98
CA GLU A 111 3.22 1.93 -0.08
C GLU A 111 1.86 1.73 -0.76
N LEU A 112 1.46 0.47 -1.00
CA LEU A 112 0.16 0.13 -1.57
C LEU A 112 -1.01 0.52 -0.65
N GLU A 113 -0.91 0.22 0.64
CA GLU A 113 -1.94 0.64 1.62
C GLU A 113 -2.05 2.17 1.72
N THR A 114 -0.91 2.86 1.68
CA THR A 114 -0.88 4.33 1.67
C THR A 114 -1.55 4.89 0.42
N LEU A 115 -1.22 4.36 -0.76
CA LEU A 115 -1.86 4.75 -2.02
C LEU A 115 -3.37 4.50 -2.01
N LYS A 116 -3.80 3.36 -1.47
CA LYS A 116 -5.22 3.01 -1.35
C LYS A 116 -5.97 3.98 -0.44
N SER A 117 -5.39 4.36 0.70
CA SER A 117 -5.94 5.38 1.60
C SER A 117 -6.06 6.74 0.90
N ASN A 118 -5.01 7.17 0.20
CA ASN A 118 -5.01 8.44 -0.53
C ASN A 118 -6.07 8.46 -1.63
N LEU A 119 -6.24 7.35 -2.35
CA LEU A 119 -7.26 7.22 -3.39
C LEU A 119 -8.68 7.28 -2.80
N GLN A 120 -8.91 6.65 -1.65
CA GLN A 120 -10.17 6.77 -0.94
C GLN A 120 -10.45 8.21 -0.51
N GLU A 121 -9.45 8.92 0.04
CA GLU A 121 -9.59 10.33 0.42
C GLU A 121 -9.93 11.21 -0.79
N ILE A 122 -9.23 11.02 -1.91
CA ILE A 122 -9.51 11.75 -3.16
C ILE A 122 -10.94 11.48 -3.64
N ASN A 123 -11.40 10.24 -3.62
CA ASN A 123 -12.77 9.90 -4.02
C ASN A 123 -13.80 10.62 -3.14
N THR A 124 -13.62 10.63 -1.81
CA THR A 124 -14.54 11.36 -0.91
C THR A 124 -14.55 12.87 -1.21
N LYS A 125 -13.41 13.46 -1.58
CA LYS A 125 -13.33 14.87 -1.99
C LYS A 125 -14.05 15.12 -3.32
N ILE A 126 -13.95 14.19 -4.27
CA ILE A 126 -14.67 14.27 -5.55
C ILE A 126 -16.18 14.22 -5.30
N GLU A 127 -16.67 13.25 -4.52
CA GLU A 127 -18.09 13.12 -4.18
C GLU A 127 -18.63 14.39 -3.50
N ALA A 128 -17.87 14.96 -2.57
CA ALA A 128 -18.23 16.23 -1.91
C ALA A 128 -18.32 17.39 -2.93
N LYS A 129 -17.37 17.48 -3.86
CA LYS A 129 -17.36 18.51 -4.90
C LYS A 129 -18.49 18.33 -5.92
N GLU A 130 -18.84 17.10 -6.27
CA GLU A 130 -19.98 16.80 -7.14
C GLU A 130 -21.31 17.18 -6.48
N SER A 131 -21.45 16.92 -5.18
CA SER A 131 -22.61 17.35 -4.39
C SER A 131 -22.71 18.89 -4.30
N GLU A 132 -21.59 19.57 -4.06
CA GLU A 132 -21.51 21.04 -4.05
C GLU A 132 -21.91 21.62 -5.41
N LYS A 133 -21.38 21.06 -6.50
CA LYS A 133 -21.72 21.45 -7.87
C LYS A 133 -23.21 21.31 -8.14
N THR A 134 -23.79 20.16 -7.79
CA THR A 134 -25.24 19.91 -7.95
C THR A 134 -26.08 20.94 -7.21
N THR A 135 -25.66 21.29 -5.99
CA THR A 135 -26.35 22.32 -5.17
C THR A 135 -26.24 23.71 -5.81
N LEU A 136 -25.07 24.07 -6.34
CA LEU A 136 -24.87 25.33 -7.05
C LEU A 136 -25.67 25.40 -8.34
N ASP A 137 -25.74 24.31 -9.10
CA ASP A 137 -26.54 24.22 -10.33
C ASP A 137 -28.04 24.41 -10.02
N GLN A 138 -28.56 23.79 -8.95
CA GLN A 138 -29.94 24.02 -8.48
C GLN A 138 -30.19 25.47 -8.08
N LYS A 139 -29.26 26.10 -7.34
CA LYS A 139 -29.37 27.52 -6.96
C LYS A 139 -29.35 28.43 -8.18
N LYS A 140 -28.53 28.12 -9.19
CA LYS A 140 -28.46 28.89 -10.43
C LYS A 140 -29.80 28.86 -11.16
N VAL A 141 -30.41 27.68 -11.32
CA VAL A 141 -31.74 27.54 -11.92
C VAL A 141 -32.80 28.29 -11.12
N GLY A 142 -32.75 28.22 -9.78
CA GLY A 142 -33.63 29.01 -8.90
C GLY A 142 -33.51 30.51 -9.15
N ASN A 143 -32.27 31.03 -9.16
CA ASN A 143 -31.99 32.44 -9.42
C ASN A 143 -32.44 32.88 -10.83
N GLU A 144 -32.25 32.03 -11.85
CA GLU A 144 -32.73 32.30 -13.21
C GLU A 144 -34.26 32.43 -13.24
N ASN A 145 -34.99 31.52 -12.59
CA ASN A 145 -36.45 31.60 -12.47
C ASN A 145 -36.92 32.85 -11.72
N ASP A 146 -36.25 33.21 -10.63
CA ASP A 146 -36.61 34.40 -9.85
C ASP A 146 -36.30 35.69 -10.61
N LEU A 147 -35.20 35.71 -11.40
CA LEU A 147 -34.90 36.80 -12.32
C LEU A 147 -35.99 36.98 -13.37
N ASP A 148 -36.48 35.88 -13.96
CA ASP A 148 -37.53 35.92 -14.98
C ASP A 148 -38.87 36.40 -14.40
N LYS A 149 -39.22 35.97 -13.18
CA LYS A 149 -40.39 36.50 -12.46
C LYS A 149 -40.26 38.00 -12.20
N LEU A 150 -39.11 38.44 -11.71
CA LEU A 150 -38.86 39.85 -11.40
C LEU A 150 -38.92 40.71 -12.67
N LYS A 151 -38.38 40.22 -13.79
CA LYS A 151 -38.53 40.88 -15.10
C LYS A 151 -39.98 40.98 -15.53
N ALA A 152 -40.76 39.90 -15.41
CA ALA A 152 -42.18 39.92 -15.75
C ALA A 152 -42.97 40.91 -14.88
N GLU A 153 -42.66 40.99 -13.58
CA GLU A 153 -43.24 41.96 -12.67
C GLU A 153 -42.88 43.41 -13.05
N HIS A 154 -41.61 43.66 -13.41
CA HIS A 154 -41.18 44.97 -13.90
C HIS A 154 -41.87 45.37 -15.20
N VAL A 155 -42.03 44.46 -16.16
CA VAL A 155 -42.76 44.72 -17.41
C VAL A 155 -44.20 45.10 -17.10
N LYS A 156 -44.88 44.31 -16.27
CA LYS A 156 -46.26 44.60 -15.86
C LYS A 156 -46.39 45.97 -15.19
N ARG A 157 -45.46 46.30 -14.28
CA ARG A 157 -45.46 47.59 -13.60
C ARG A 157 -45.19 48.75 -14.57
N MET A 158 -44.40 48.53 -15.61
CA MET A 158 -44.19 49.51 -16.67
C MET A 158 -45.47 49.74 -17.47
N GLU A 159 -46.15 48.67 -17.87
CA GLU A 159 -47.46 48.73 -18.55
C GLU A 159 -48.50 49.45 -17.69
N GLU A 160 -48.54 49.18 -16.38
CA GLU A 160 -49.43 49.88 -15.43
C GLU A 160 -49.11 51.39 -15.35
N VAL A 161 -47.83 51.76 -15.34
CA VAL A 161 -47.40 53.16 -15.33
C VAL A 161 -47.74 53.85 -16.67
N GLU A 162 -47.48 53.20 -17.80
CA GLU A 162 -47.83 53.72 -19.13
C GLU A 162 -49.34 53.92 -19.27
N ALA A 163 -50.15 52.95 -18.84
CA ALA A 163 -51.60 53.08 -18.84
C ALA A 163 -52.07 54.27 -17.99
N LYS A 164 -51.43 54.50 -16.84
CA LYS A 164 -51.74 55.63 -15.96
C LYS A 164 -51.31 56.97 -16.57
N ILE A 165 -50.18 57.01 -17.28
CA ILE A 165 -49.74 58.19 -18.05
C ILE A 165 -50.75 58.50 -19.16
N ASP A 166 -51.22 57.48 -19.89
CA ASP A 166 -52.21 57.62 -20.95
C ASP A 166 -53.57 58.11 -20.41
N GLU A 167 -54.00 57.58 -19.27
CA GLU A 167 -55.21 58.01 -18.58
C GLU A 167 -55.12 59.49 -18.18
N LEU A 168 -54.04 59.87 -17.48
CA LEU A 168 -53.78 61.27 -17.10
C LEU A 168 -53.68 62.20 -18.32
N SER A 169 -53.09 61.73 -19.42
CA SER A 169 -52.99 62.49 -20.66
C SER A 169 -54.35 62.73 -21.30
N LYS A 170 -55.26 61.75 -21.24
CA LYS A 170 -56.64 61.89 -21.72
C LYS A 170 -57.47 62.80 -20.81
N GLU A 171 -57.38 62.63 -19.50
CA GLU A 171 -58.10 63.47 -18.52
C GLU A 171 -57.69 64.94 -18.67
N ASN A 172 -56.39 65.19 -18.82
CA ASN A 172 -55.84 66.54 -18.99
C ASN A 172 -55.84 67.02 -20.44
N PHE A 173 -56.32 66.23 -21.42
CA PHE A 173 -56.30 66.61 -22.83
C PHE A 173 -57.02 67.92 -23.09
N PHE A 174 -58.24 68.07 -22.56
CA PHE A 174 -59.01 69.31 -22.76
C PHE A 174 -58.35 70.50 -22.07
N THR A 175 -57.84 70.31 -20.86
CA THR A 175 -57.11 71.34 -20.13
C THR A 175 -55.87 71.78 -20.91
N ASN A 176 -55.05 70.83 -21.38
CA ASN A 176 -53.88 71.11 -22.21
C ASN A 176 -54.25 71.74 -23.55
N PHE A 177 -55.29 71.26 -24.22
CA PHE A 177 -55.75 71.82 -25.50
C PHE A 177 -56.19 73.29 -25.37
N ILE A 178 -56.92 73.62 -24.30
CA ILE A 178 -57.32 75.00 -24.02
C ILE A 178 -56.10 75.84 -23.65
N ILE A 179 -55.16 75.32 -22.84
CA ILE A 179 -53.92 76.03 -22.51
C ILE A 179 -53.09 76.31 -23.78
N GLU A 180 -52.93 75.33 -24.67
CA GLU A 180 -52.10 75.45 -25.88
C GLU A 180 -52.72 76.33 -26.98
N ASN A 181 -54.06 76.39 -27.06
CA ASN A 181 -54.79 77.13 -28.10
C ASN A 181 -55.56 78.35 -27.56
N SER A 182 -55.27 78.76 -26.33
CA SER A 182 -55.79 79.99 -25.75
C SER A 182 -55.03 81.18 -26.34
N ASP A 183 -55.77 82.20 -26.80
CA ASP A 183 -55.21 83.49 -27.19
C ASP A 183 -54.90 84.39 -25.97
N GLU A 184 -55.18 83.92 -24.74
CA GLU A 184 -54.78 84.57 -23.49
C GLU A 184 -53.47 83.96 -22.95
N ASP A 185 -52.47 84.81 -22.72
CA ASP A 185 -51.23 84.44 -22.03
C ASP A 185 -51.51 84.14 -20.54
N ILE A 186 -51.51 82.86 -20.17
CA ILE A 186 -51.67 82.41 -18.77
C ILE A 186 -50.28 82.31 -18.13
N HIS A 187 -49.79 83.44 -17.61
CA HIS A 187 -48.45 83.55 -17.02
C HIS A 187 -48.17 82.54 -15.90
N GLU A 188 -49.18 82.09 -15.16
CA GLU A 188 -49.07 81.01 -14.16
C GLU A 188 -48.52 79.71 -14.77
N VAL A 189 -48.98 79.34 -15.97
CA VAL A 189 -48.58 78.09 -16.62
C VAL A 189 -47.13 78.15 -17.08
N ASP A 190 -46.70 79.26 -17.66
CA ASP A 190 -45.31 79.46 -18.10
C ASP A 190 -44.32 79.42 -16.94
N ILE A 191 -44.71 80.03 -15.80
CA ILE A 191 -43.93 80.00 -14.57
C ILE A 191 -43.81 78.57 -14.04
N LEU A 192 -44.93 77.83 -13.99
CA LEU A 192 -44.93 76.44 -13.52
C LEU A 192 -44.15 75.50 -14.45
N ALA A 193 -44.27 75.65 -15.77
CA ALA A 193 -43.52 74.87 -16.75
C ALA A 193 -42.01 75.10 -16.62
N ALA A 194 -41.57 76.36 -16.47
CA ALA A 194 -40.18 76.70 -16.26
C ALA A 194 -39.62 76.09 -14.95
N ILE A 195 -40.43 76.01 -13.90
CA ILE A 195 -40.05 75.35 -12.64
C ILE A 195 -40.01 73.83 -12.80
N MET A 196 -40.98 73.21 -13.50
CA MET A 196 -41.01 71.76 -13.74
C MET A 196 -39.82 71.27 -14.57
N GLU A 197 -39.38 72.04 -15.58
CA GLU A 197 -38.25 71.66 -16.43
C GLU A 197 -36.91 71.70 -15.67
N LYS A 198 -36.74 72.67 -14.76
CA LYS A 198 -35.48 72.90 -14.04
C LYS A 198 -35.45 72.32 -12.62
N GLY A 199 -36.60 71.89 -12.09
CA GLY A 199 -36.78 71.39 -10.71
C GLY A 199 -36.67 72.46 -9.62
N LYS A 200 -35.88 73.52 -9.84
CA LYS A 200 -35.74 74.70 -8.98
C LYS A 200 -35.39 75.93 -9.80
N CYS A 201 -35.98 77.08 -9.47
CA CYS A 201 -35.77 78.33 -10.21
C CYS A 201 -35.58 79.52 -9.28
N GLN A 202 -34.76 80.49 -9.69
CA GLN A 202 -34.59 81.75 -8.99
C GLN A 202 -35.57 82.80 -9.53
N LEU A 203 -36.17 83.58 -8.63
CA LEU A 203 -37.19 84.59 -8.96
C LEU A 203 -36.71 85.59 -10.02
N ASP A 204 -35.42 85.94 -10.03
CA ASP A 204 -34.84 86.88 -11.00
C ASP A 204 -34.57 86.24 -12.37
N GLU A 205 -34.44 84.92 -12.43
CA GLU A 205 -34.26 84.18 -13.67
C GLU A 205 -35.60 84.05 -14.42
N ILE A 206 -36.68 83.75 -13.69
CA ILE A 206 -38.05 83.68 -14.24
C ILE A 206 -38.46 85.03 -14.84
N LYS A 207 -38.15 86.14 -14.17
CA LYS A 207 -38.42 87.51 -14.68
C LYS A 207 -37.72 87.85 -16.00
N ARG A 208 -36.63 87.15 -16.34
CA ARG A 208 -35.83 87.41 -17.55
C ARG A 208 -36.15 86.48 -18.71
N GLN A 209 -36.61 85.27 -18.40
CA GLN A 209 -36.83 84.21 -19.40
C GLN A 209 -38.25 84.21 -19.96
N LEU A 210 -39.22 84.73 -19.20
CA LEU A 210 -40.62 84.81 -19.62
C LEU A 210 -40.93 86.21 -20.17
N ASP A 211 -41.77 86.28 -21.22
CA ASP A 211 -42.23 87.54 -21.84
C ASP A 211 -43.34 88.20 -21.01
N ILE A 212 -43.05 88.41 -19.71
CA ILE A 212 -43.99 88.96 -18.73
C ILE A 212 -43.33 90.11 -17.98
N THR A 213 -44.11 91.13 -17.63
CA THR A 213 -43.55 92.26 -16.87
C THR A 213 -43.08 91.80 -15.47
N PRO A 214 -41.93 92.27 -14.96
CA PRO A 214 -41.37 91.81 -13.69
C PRO A 214 -42.31 91.94 -12.49
N ILE A 215 -43.23 92.91 -12.52
CA ILE A 215 -44.23 93.12 -11.47
C ILE A 215 -45.32 92.04 -11.53
N MET A 216 -45.77 91.66 -12.74
CA MET A 216 -46.72 90.55 -12.90
C MET A 216 -46.10 89.22 -12.48
N ALA A 217 -44.85 88.93 -12.89
CA ALA A 217 -44.13 87.72 -12.49
C ALA A 217 -44.11 87.53 -10.97
N VAL A 218 -43.70 88.56 -10.22
CA VAL A 218 -43.62 88.50 -8.75
C VAL A 218 -44.99 88.34 -8.11
N ARG A 219 -46.01 89.04 -8.63
CA ARG A 219 -47.38 88.92 -8.12
C ARG A 219 -47.93 87.52 -8.32
N THR A 220 -47.77 86.96 -9.52
CA THR A 220 -48.24 85.63 -9.88
C THR A 220 -47.52 84.55 -9.07
N ILE A 221 -46.19 84.65 -8.93
CA ILE A 221 -45.40 83.72 -8.10
C ILE A 221 -45.85 83.77 -6.64
N LYS A 222 -46.06 84.96 -6.08
CA LYS A 222 -46.57 85.08 -4.69
C LYS A 222 -47.97 84.50 -4.54
N GLN A 223 -48.83 84.65 -5.55
CA GLN A 223 -50.18 84.06 -5.51
C GLN A 223 -50.15 82.54 -5.61
N LEU A 224 -49.28 81.97 -6.44
CA LEU A 224 -49.06 80.53 -6.53
C LEU A 224 -48.49 79.96 -5.21
N ALA A 225 -47.60 80.72 -4.54
CA ALA A 225 -47.06 80.32 -3.24
C ALA A 225 -48.12 80.36 -2.12
N VAL A 226 -48.98 81.38 -2.11
CA VAL A 226 -50.11 81.48 -1.14
C VAL A 226 -51.15 80.37 -1.36
N LYS A 227 -51.31 79.89 -2.59
CA LYS A 227 -52.18 78.75 -2.93
C LYS A 227 -51.53 77.39 -2.65
N GLU A 228 -50.33 77.36 -2.09
CA GLU A 228 -49.56 76.13 -1.80
C GLU A 228 -49.27 75.29 -3.05
N ILE A 229 -49.15 75.94 -4.22
CA ILE A 229 -48.81 75.26 -5.49
C ILE A 229 -47.28 75.24 -5.70
N ILE A 230 -46.58 76.25 -5.18
CA ILE A 230 -45.12 76.36 -5.22
C ILE A 230 -44.60 76.84 -3.87
N ASN A 231 -43.37 76.48 -3.52
CA ASN A 231 -42.71 76.95 -2.33
C ASN A 231 -41.78 78.11 -2.69
N LEU A 232 -42.03 79.30 -2.14
CA LEU A 232 -41.19 80.50 -2.31
C LEU A 232 -40.45 80.78 -1.00
N ASN A 233 -39.12 80.65 -1.03
CA ASN A 233 -38.30 81.06 0.10
C ASN A 233 -38.03 82.58 0.03
N GLU A 234 -38.70 83.35 0.88
CA GLU A 234 -38.60 84.82 0.90
C GLU A 234 -37.19 85.35 1.28
N GLN A 235 -36.32 84.52 1.85
CA GLN A 235 -34.95 84.91 2.20
C GLN A 235 -33.96 84.68 1.05
N THR A 236 -34.17 83.63 0.25
CA THR A 236 -33.25 83.26 -0.84
C THR A 236 -33.80 83.55 -2.24
N ASN A 237 -35.06 83.98 -2.36
CA ASN A 237 -35.79 84.17 -3.63
C ASN A 237 -35.82 82.91 -4.53
N GLU A 238 -35.68 81.74 -3.92
CA GLU A 238 -35.74 80.44 -4.58
C GLU A 238 -37.17 79.91 -4.61
N ILE A 239 -37.54 79.32 -5.75
CA ILE A 239 -38.85 78.77 -6.02
C ILE A 239 -38.70 77.30 -6.38
N THR A 240 -39.41 76.43 -5.67
CA THR A 240 -39.49 74.99 -5.94
C THR A 240 -40.94 74.55 -6.04
N MET A 241 -41.21 73.46 -6.76
CA MET A 241 -42.46 72.71 -6.58
C MET A 241 -42.36 71.92 -5.26
N ASP A 242 -43.48 71.78 -4.55
CA ASP A 242 -43.59 70.81 -3.46
C ASP A 242 -43.62 69.35 -3.98
#